data_AF-A0A4Z0K9R9-F1
#
_entry.id   AF-A0A4Z0K9R9-F1
#
_cell.length_a   1.000
_cell.length_b   1.000
_cell.length_c   1.000
_cell.angle_alpha   90.00
_cell.angle_beta   90.00
_cell.angle_gamma   90.00
#
_symmetry.space_group_name_H-M   'P 1'
#
loop_
_entity.id
_entity.type
_entity.pdbx_description
1 polymer ?
#
loop_
_entity_poly.entity_id
_entity_poly.type
_entity_poly.pdbx_seq_one_letter_code
_entity_poly.pdbx_strand_id
1 'polypeptide(L)'
;MLTVLAEATRKESGAKAAALGALLRAGFSVPDGFVVSGSGQSTGPAAETALRESVVRALEGSGDPVVAVRSSALDEDTVAASAAGQYESVIGVKGPDEVCRAIATCRASAHSMRAVEYRSRTGHLKSRSAEMAVILQPVIEADVSGVLFTPRAPGEPTRFEASWGLGLSVVAGEVTPDAYEVKSDGSIACSVGSKRTRIDLDHEWGRTVTSAVDADRQASRTLDDATAAALAELGEQIAEVVGEPQDVEWAIADGTVWILQSRPITAALPAARHHTASEQAGSLSGTPGSHGTVTAEARVVHGPSDFTSVRRGEILVCPFTDPAWTPLFGIAAGVITETGGALSHAAIVSREYGLPAVLGITDATRRIASGDRITMNGSVGTVIVTGDAPSDREQGRDSGRTHGHQVPLHRPSRRR
;
A
#
# COMPACT_ATOMS: atom_id res chain seq x y z
N MET A 1 -18.05 27.55 -7.01
CA MET A 1 -17.83 26.18 -7.55
C MET A 1 -16.61 25.56 -6.90
N LEU A 2 -15.51 26.31 -6.87
CA LEU A 2 -14.38 26.04 -5.97
C LEU A 2 -14.65 26.68 -4.61
N THR A 3 -14.32 25.96 -3.55
CA THR A 3 -14.24 26.46 -2.16
C THR A 3 -12.78 26.31 -1.72
N VAL A 4 -12.24 27.26 -0.96
CA VAL A 4 -10.89 27.11 -0.41
C VAL A 4 -10.85 25.94 0.57
N LEU A 5 -9.73 25.20 0.63
CA LEU A 5 -9.65 23.98 1.43
C LEU A 5 -9.91 24.25 2.92
N ALA A 6 -9.46 25.39 3.43
CA ALA A 6 -9.71 25.84 4.80
C ALA A 6 -11.21 25.98 5.15
N GLU A 7 -12.09 26.15 4.17
CA GLU A 7 -13.55 26.28 4.35
C GLU A 7 -14.29 24.96 4.06
N ALA A 8 -13.57 23.90 3.68
CA ALA A 8 -14.18 22.62 3.32
C ALA A 8 -14.99 22.02 4.47
N THR A 9 -16.20 21.58 4.15
CA THR A 9 -17.11 20.91 5.08
C THR A 9 -17.42 19.50 4.60
N ARG A 10 -17.67 18.57 5.52
CA ARG A 10 -17.93 17.17 5.13
C ARG A 10 -19.09 17.06 4.15
N LYS A 11 -20.16 17.83 4.38
CA LYS A 11 -21.39 17.79 3.58
C LYS A 11 -21.18 18.21 2.12
N GLU A 12 -20.30 19.17 1.86
CA GLU A 12 -20.16 19.80 0.54
C GLU A 12 -18.88 19.37 -0.20
N SER A 13 -17.89 18.92 0.56
CA SER A 13 -16.51 18.68 0.12
C SER A 13 -16.05 17.23 0.32
N GLY A 14 -16.86 16.37 0.94
CA GLY A 14 -16.46 15.00 1.27
C GLY A 14 -15.59 14.90 2.53
N ALA A 15 -15.25 13.67 2.91
CA ALA A 15 -14.56 13.38 4.16
C ALA A 15 -13.11 13.87 4.17
N LYS A 16 -12.31 13.53 3.14
CA LYS A 16 -10.90 13.91 3.03
C LYS A 16 -10.68 15.41 3.08
N ALA A 17 -11.45 16.14 2.27
CA ALA A 17 -11.33 17.59 2.19
C ALA A 17 -11.68 18.25 3.53
N ALA A 18 -12.71 17.77 4.21
CA ALA A 18 -13.12 18.30 5.52
C ALA A 18 -12.07 18.04 6.60
N ALA A 19 -11.43 16.85 6.60
CA ALA A 19 -10.35 16.52 7.51
C ALA A 19 -9.13 17.43 7.28
N LEU A 20 -8.68 17.57 6.03
CA LEU A 20 -7.57 18.46 5.67
C LEU A 20 -7.86 19.92 6.01
N GLY A 21 -9.07 20.41 5.71
CA GLY A 21 -9.50 21.75 6.07
C GLY A 21 -9.53 21.98 7.58
N ALA A 22 -9.89 20.96 8.38
CA ALA A 22 -9.85 21.05 9.84
C ALA A 22 -8.43 21.16 10.38
N LEU A 23 -7.50 20.36 9.84
CA LEU A 23 -6.09 20.44 10.24
C LEU A 23 -5.45 21.76 9.83
N LEU A 24 -5.76 22.26 8.63
CA LEU A 24 -5.28 23.57 8.18
C LEU A 24 -5.77 24.70 9.11
N ARG A 25 -7.04 24.68 9.54
CA ARG A 25 -7.59 25.63 10.52
C ARG A 25 -6.98 25.49 11.91
N ALA A 26 -6.49 24.30 12.27
CA ALA A 26 -5.79 24.06 13.52
C ALA A 26 -4.31 24.48 13.48
N GLY A 27 -3.81 24.96 12.33
CA GLY A 27 -2.45 25.47 12.18
C GLY A 27 -1.42 24.43 11.74
N PHE A 28 -1.85 23.22 11.36
CA PHE A 28 -0.93 22.23 10.79
C PHE A 28 -0.55 22.60 9.36
N SER A 29 0.67 22.23 8.97
CA SER A 29 1.20 22.41 7.61
C SER A 29 0.50 21.47 6.62
N VAL A 30 -0.67 21.87 6.14
CA VAL A 30 -1.39 21.20 5.06
C VAL A 30 -1.17 22.00 3.77
N PRO A 31 -0.90 21.37 2.61
CA PRO A 31 -0.85 22.09 1.35
C PRO A 31 -2.21 22.74 1.10
N ASP A 32 -2.27 24.07 1.09
CA ASP A 32 -3.54 24.76 0.83
C ASP A 32 -3.98 24.52 -0.61
N GLY A 33 -5.24 24.78 -0.91
CA GLY A 33 -5.78 24.56 -2.24
C GLY A 33 -7.28 24.74 -2.30
N PHE A 34 -7.90 24.01 -3.20
CA PHE A 34 -9.31 24.21 -3.51
C PHE A 34 -10.06 22.89 -3.59
N VAL A 35 -11.36 22.95 -3.34
CA VAL A 35 -12.26 21.82 -3.47
C VAL A 35 -13.33 22.16 -4.50
N VAL A 36 -13.46 21.30 -5.50
CA VAL A 36 -14.59 21.29 -6.43
C VAL A 36 -15.73 20.51 -5.77
N SER A 37 -16.86 21.17 -5.49
CA SER A 37 -17.98 20.50 -4.82
C SER A 37 -18.54 19.33 -5.64
N GLY A 38 -18.94 18.28 -4.93
CA GLY A 38 -19.68 17.13 -5.48
C GLY A 38 -21.16 17.43 -5.74
N SER A 39 -21.73 18.42 -5.05
CA SER A 39 -23.18 18.66 -5.01
C SER A 39 -23.69 19.70 -6.02
N GLY A 40 -24.92 19.52 -6.52
CA GLY A 40 -25.62 20.54 -7.31
C GLY A 40 -25.01 20.86 -8.67
N GLN A 41 -24.24 19.92 -9.25
CA GLN A 41 -23.53 20.16 -10.50
C GLN A 41 -24.49 20.23 -11.68
N SER A 42 -24.47 21.37 -12.37
CA SER A 42 -25.01 21.47 -13.73
C SER A 42 -24.08 20.71 -14.67
N THR A 43 -24.65 19.94 -15.60
CA THR A 43 -23.90 19.20 -16.62
C THR A 43 -24.00 19.92 -17.97
N GLY A 44 -22.99 19.73 -18.82
CA GLY A 44 -22.96 20.26 -20.18
C GLY A 44 -21.93 21.39 -20.40
N PRO A 45 -21.81 21.87 -21.65
CA PRO A 45 -20.67 22.71 -22.09
C PRO A 45 -20.50 24.03 -21.31
N ALA A 46 -21.60 24.65 -20.90
CA ALA A 46 -21.56 25.89 -20.12
C ALA A 46 -20.99 25.67 -18.71
N ALA A 47 -21.32 24.54 -18.07
CA ALA A 47 -20.81 24.19 -16.76
C ALA A 47 -19.33 23.78 -16.80
N GLU A 48 -18.91 23.07 -17.86
CA GLU A 48 -17.51 22.74 -18.12
C GLU A 48 -16.66 24.01 -18.33
N THR A 49 -17.19 24.97 -19.10
CA THR A 49 -16.53 26.28 -19.31
C THR A 49 -16.39 27.05 -17.99
N ALA A 50 -17.45 27.13 -17.18
CA ALA A 50 -17.41 27.81 -15.90
C ALA A 50 -16.47 27.14 -14.87
N LEU A 51 -16.39 25.80 -14.88
CA LEU A 51 -15.41 25.06 -14.09
C LEU A 51 -13.99 25.41 -14.53
N ARG A 52 -13.72 25.35 -15.84
CA ARG A 52 -12.41 25.67 -16.41
C ARG A 52 -11.96 27.07 -16.05
N GLU A 53 -12.82 28.08 -16.20
CA GLU A 53 -12.50 29.46 -15.80
C GLU A 53 -12.19 29.60 -14.31
N SER A 54 -12.90 28.84 -13.47
CA SER A 54 -12.64 28.82 -12.04
C SER A 54 -11.29 28.17 -11.72
N VAL A 55 -10.95 27.08 -12.41
CA VAL A 55 -9.65 26.40 -12.29
C VAL A 55 -8.52 27.31 -12.76
N VAL A 56 -8.67 28.02 -13.89
CA VAL A 56 -7.68 28.99 -14.38
C VAL A 56 -7.37 30.02 -13.29
N ARG A 57 -8.40 30.69 -12.76
CA ARG A 57 -8.21 31.72 -11.70
C ARG A 57 -7.54 31.15 -10.45
N ALA A 58 -7.88 29.93 -10.07
CA ALA A 58 -7.31 29.26 -8.89
C ALA A 58 -5.83 28.90 -9.08
N LEU A 59 -5.45 28.40 -10.26
CA LEU A 59 -4.06 28.07 -10.58
C LEU A 59 -3.20 29.34 -10.69
N GLU A 60 -3.66 30.34 -11.45
CA GLU A 60 -2.96 31.62 -11.61
C GLU A 60 -2.74 32.31 -10.26
N GLY A 61 -3.77 32.33 -9.40
CA GLY A 61 -3.70 32.89 -8.05
C GLY A 61 -2.74 32.16 -7.11
N SER A 62 -2.35 30.93 -7.46
CA SER A 62 -1.42 30.09 -6.68
C SER A 62 -0.03 29.98 -7.32
N GLY A 63 0.23 30.73 -8.40
CA GLY A 63 1.51 30.68 -9.12
C GLY A 63 1.66 29.52 -10.11
N ASP A 64 0.55 29.03 -10.65
CA ASP A 64 0.47 27.91 -11.62
C ASP A 64 1.23 26.65 -11.19
N PRO A 65 0.98 26.13 -9.96
CA PRO A 65 1.69 24.97 -9.46
C PRO A 65 1.29 23.71 -10.26
N VAL A 66 2.16 22.70 -10.20
CA VAL A 66 1.77 21.34 -10.53
C VAL A 66 0.94 20.79 -9.36
N VAL A 67 -0.24 20.21 -9.66
CA VAL A 67 -1.22 19.85 -8.64
C VAL A 67 -1.49 18.34 -8.55
N ALA A 68 -1.81 17.91 -7.34
CA ALA A 68 -2.49 16.67 -7.03
C ALA A 68 -4.00 16.89 -7.10
N VAL A 69 -4.70 16.03 -7.84
CA VAL A 69 -6.15 16.03 -8.01
C VAL A 69 -6.70 14.76 -7.35
N ARG A 70 -7.39 14.90 -6.23
CA ARG A 70 -7.76 13.76 -5.35
C ARG A 70 -9.26 13.68 -5.17
N SER A 71 -9.80 12.46 -5.22
CA SER A 71 -11.19 12.18 -4.84
C SER A 71 -11.44 12.44 -3.36
N SER A 72 -12.65 12.88 -3.03
CA SER A 72 -13.12 13.10 -1.66
C SER A 72 -14.62 12.79 -1.60
N ALA A 73 -14.96 11.53 -1.36
CA ALA A 73 -16.36 11.12 -1.26
C ALA A 73 -16.93 11.36 0.16
N LEU A 74 -18.26 11.34 0.28
CA LEU A 74 -18.93 11.46 1.59
C LEU A 74 -18.77 10.21 2.46
N ASP A 75 -18.72 9.04 1.81
CA ASP A 75 -18.63 7.71 2.41
C ASP A 75 -17.20 7.16 2.46
N GLU A 76 -16.22 7.98 2.06
CA GLU A 76 -14.80 7.66 2.20
C GLU A 76 -14.34 7.86 3.66
N ASP A 77 -13.29 7.11 4.04
CA ASP A 77 -12.57 7.27 5.31
C ASP A 77 -13.50 7.32 6.54
N THR A 78 -14.36 6.30 6.66
CA THR A 78 -15.23 6.13 7.84
C THR A 78 -14.56 5.20 8.85
N VAL A 79 -14.92 5.32 10.13
CA VAL A 79 -14.45 4.41 11.20
C VAL A 79 -14.70 2.93 10.87
N ALA A 80 -15.73 2.64 10.07
CA ALA A 80 -16.09 1.28 9.68
C ALA A 80 -15.35 0.76 8.43
N ALA A 81 -14.79 1.63 7.59
CA ALA A 81 -14.13 1.23 6.36
C ALA A 81 -13.24 2.35 5.78
N SER A 82 -12.01 2.00 5.40
CA SER A 82 -10.97 2.95 4.94
C SER A 82 -11.08 3.36 3.47
N ALA A 83 -11.89 2.67 2.66
CA ALA A 83 -12.01 2.89 1.21
C ALA A 83 -10.65 2.97 0.47
N ALA A 84 -9.59 2.38 1.03
CA ALA A 84 -8.24 2.49 0.49
C ALA A 84 -8.18 2.03 -0.97
N GLY A 85 -7.67 2.90 -1.85
CA GLY A 85 -7.51 2.66 -3.28
C GLY A 85 -8.81 2.48 -4.08
N GLN A 86 -10.00 2.78 -3.52
CA GLN A 86 -11.26 2.61 -4.24
C GLN A 86 -11.52 3.70 -5.28
N TYR A 87 -11.09 4.92 -5.01
CA TYR A 87 -11.29 6.08 -5.86
C TYR A 87 -9.97 6.59 -6.45
N GLU A 88 -10.05 7.28 -7.59
CA GLU A 88 -8.86 7.72 -8.33
C GLU A 88 -8.26 8.99 -7.74
N SER A 89 -6.93 9.10 -7.78
CA SER A 89 -6.15 10.31 -7.55
C SER A 89 -5.13 10.46 -8.67
N VAL A 90 -5.00 11.66 -9.23
CA VAL A 90 -4.06 11.97 -10.30
C VAL A 90 -3.03 12.96 -9.77
N ILE A 91 -1.75 12.60 -9.84
CA ILE A 91 -0.65 13.41 -9.31
C ILE A 91 0.19 13.94 -10.47
N GLY A 92 0.74 15.14 -10.31
CA GLY A 92 1.61 15.76 -11.30
C GLY A 92 0.87 16.59 -12.34
N VAL A 93 -0.40 16.95 -12.13
CA VAL A 93 -1.23 17.58 -13.17
C VAL A 93 -0.83 19.04 -13.39
N LYS A 94 -0.51 19.41 -14.63
CA LYS A 94 -0.07 20.78 -14.98
C LYS A 94 -1.02 21.46 -15.96
N GLY A 95 -1.48 22.65 -15.58
CA GLY A 95 -2.33 23.50 -16.41
C GLY A 95 -3.84 23.17 -16.35
N PRO A 96 -4.69 24.15 -16.67
CA PRO A 96 -6.13 24.10 -16.41
C PRO A 96 -6.86 22.97 -17.15
N ASP A 97 -6.45 22.67 -18.39
CA ASP A 97 -7.10 21.65 -19.22
C ASP A 97 -6.83 20.23 -18.73
N GLU A 98 -5.61 19.96 -18.27
CA GLU A 98 -5.24 18.70 -17.63
C GLU A 98 -5.96 18.56 -16.29
N VAL A 99 -6.04 19.64 -15.49
CA VAL A 99 -6.77 19.64 -14.22
C VAL A 99 -8.25 19.33 -14.41
N CYS A 100 -8.92 19.93 -15.40
CA CYS A 100 -10.32 19.62 -15.70
C CYS A 100 -10.52 18.15 -16.09
N ARG A 101 -9.58 17.57 -16.85
CA ARG A 101 -9.61 16.14 -17.20
C ARG A 101 -9.37 15.24 -15.99
N ALA A 102 -8.43 15.58 -15.12
CA ALA A 102 -8.20 14.86 -13.87
C ALA A 102 -9.41 14.91 -12.93
N ILE A 103 -10.10 16.06 -12.83
CA ILE A 103 -11.36 16.19 -12.08
C ILE A 103 -12.42 15.23 -12.65
N ALA A 104 -12.55 15.15 -13.97
CA ALA A 104 -13.48 14.22 -14.61
C ALA A 104 -13.12 12.75 -14.32
N THR A 105 -11.83 12.39 -14.35
CA THR A 105 -11.34 11.06 -13.97
C THR A 105 -11.71 10.70 -12.53
N CYS A 106 -11.44 11.59 -11.56
CA CYS A 106 -11.79 11.37 -10.16
C CYS A 106 -13.30 11.16 -9.98
N ARG A 107 -14.13 11.97 -10.66
CA ARG A 107 -15.59 11.81 -10.62
C ARG A 107 -16.06 10.50 -11.25
N ALA A 108 -15.52 10.12 -12.40
CA ALA A 108 -15.85 8.87 -13.07
C ALA A 108 -15.50 7.64 -12.21
N SER A 109 -14.45 7.73 -11.39
CA SER A 109 -14.03 6.64 -10.49
C SER A 109 -15.11 6.25 -9.48
N ALA A 110 -16.02 7.17 -9.12
CA ALA A 110 -17.16 6.87 -8.26
C ALA A 110 -18.07 5.79 -8.86
N HIS A 111 -18.10 5.64 -10.18
CA HIS A 111 -18.91 4.65 -10.91
C HIS A 111 -18.12 3.43 -11.37
N SER A 112 -16.85 3.31 -10.99
CA SER A 112 -16.05 2.12 -11.29
C SER A 112 -16.65 0.86 -10.64
N MET A 113 -16.46 -0.31 -11.26
CA MET A 113 -16.98 -1.57 -10.71
C MET A 113 -16.53 -1.81 -9.27
N ARG A 114 -15.25 -1.53 -8.96
CA ARG A 114 -14.69 -1.64 -7.60
C ARG A 114 -15.40 -0.74 -6.59
N ALA A 115 -15.66 0.52 -6.95
CA ALA A 115 -16.34 1.47 -6.08
C ALA A 115 -17.81 1.07 -5.83
N VAL A 116 -18.49 0.55 -6.86
CA VAL A 116 -19.86 0.03 -6.74
C VAL A 116 -19.91 -1.20 -5.82
N GLU A 117 -18.97 -2.14 -6.00
CA GLU A 117 -18.89 -3.34 -5.15
C GLU A 117 -18.58 -2.98 -3.69
N TYR A 118 -17.61 -2.08 -3.48
CA TYR A 118 -17.26 -1.58 -2.14
C TYR A 118 -18.46 -0.94 -1.43
N ARG A 119 -19.20 -0.05 -2.11
CA ARG A 119 -20.42 0.56 -1.53
C ARG A 119 -21.53 -0.46 -1.27
N SER A 120 -21.63 -1.48 -2.11
CA SER A 120 -22.59 -2.58 -1.92
C SER A 120 -22.27 -3.38 -0.66
N ARG A 121 -20.99 -3.65 -0.39
CA ARG A 121 -20.53 -4.38 0.81
C ARG A 121 -20.65 -3.57 2.10
N THR A 122 -20.43 -2.26 2.04
CA THR A 122 -20.46 -1.38 3.22
C THR A 122 -21.84 -0.78 3.52
N GLY A 123 -22.86 -1.05 2.69
CA GLY A 123 -24.23 -0.61 2.91
C GLY A 123 -24.53 0.85 2.51
N HIS A 124 -23.65 1.50 1.74
CA HIS A 124 -23.75 2.93 1.37
C HIS A 124 -24.53 3.21 0.07
N LEU A 125 -25.45 2.32 -0.35
CA LEU A 125 -26.17 2.36 -1.64
C LEU A 125 -27.14 3.56 -1.85
N LYS A 126 -27.24 4.53 -0.94
CA LYS A 126 -28.18 5.67 -1.10
C LYS A 126 -27.72 6.60 -2.24
N SER A 127 -28.65 7.10 -3.06
CA SER A 127 -28.37 7.76 -4.36
C SER A 127 -27.55 9.06 -4.35
N ARG A 128 -27.16 9.57 -3.17
CA ARG A 128 -26.22 10.71 -3.01
C ARG A 128 -24.75 10.29 -2.84
N SER A 129 -24.47 8.99 -2.73
CA SER A 129 -23.11 8.44 -2.61
C SER A 129 -22.29 8.51 -3.91
N ALA A 130 -22.91 8.90 -5.03
CA ALA A 130 -22.21 9.09 -6.30
C ALA A 130 -21.67 10.52 -6.50
N GLU A 131 -22.05 11.47 -5.63
CA GLU A 131 -21.53 12.85 -5.71
C GLU A 131 -20.08 12.88 -5.18
N MET A 132 -19.13 13.00 -6.10
CA MET A 132 -17.69 13.02 -5.79
C MET A 132 -17.18 14.47 -5.77
N ALA A 133 -16.78 14.96 -4.60
CA ALA A 133 -15.98 16.17 -4.51
C ALA A 133 -14.53 15.86 -4.89
N VAL A 134 -13.81 16.89 -5.36
CA VAL A 134 -12.43 16.73 -5.83
C VAL A 134 -11.56 17.82 -5.22
N ILE A 135 -10.46 17.42 -4.59
CA ILE A 135 -9.47 18.29 -3.98
C ILE A 135 -8.38 18.59 -5.02
N LEU A 136 -7.97 19.85 -5.08
CA LEU A 136 -6.84 20.36 -5.84
C LEU A 136 -5.82 20.95 -4.86
N GLN A 137 -4.64 20.34 -4.78
CA GLN A 137 -3.55 20.80 -3.91
C GLN A 137 -2.24 20.84 -4.71
N PRO A 138 -1.31 21.77 -4.43
CA PRO A 138 0.02 21.70 -5.01
C PRO A 138 0.69 20.38 -4.61
N VAL A 139 1.48 19.81 -5.53
CA VAL A 139 2.33 18.67 -5.22
C VAL A 139 3.46 19.14 -4.31
N ILE A 140 3.63 18.49 -3.17
CA ILE A 140 4.80 18.67 -2.32
C ILE A 140 5.90 17.76 -2.87
N GLU A 141 6.95 18.37 -3.43
CA GLU A 141 8.14 17.66 -3.92
C GLU A 141 8.98 17.13 -2.76
N ALA A 142 8.54 16.00 -2.22
CA ALA A 142 9.09 15.44 -1.00
C ALA A 142 10.47 14.78 -1.21
N ASP A 143 11.39 15.03 -0.28
CA ASP A 143 12.62 14.24 -0.16
C ASP A 143 12.33 12.87 0.46
N VAL A 144 11.44 12.87 1.46
CA VAL A 144 10.98 11.70 2.20
C VAL A 144 9.48 11.84 2.41
N SER A 145 8.74 10.74 2.31
CA SER A 145 7.32 10.72 2.60
C SER A 145 6.91 9.36 3.15
N GLY A 146 5.69 9.30 3.69
CA GLY A 146 5.28 8.13 4.41
C GLY A 146 3.85 8.15 4.92
N VAL A 147 3.55 7.13 5.70
CA VAL A 147 2.30 6.97 6.45
C VAL A 147 2.61 6.87 7.92
N LEU A 148 1.79 7.48 8.77
CA LEU A 148 1.91 7.48 10.22
C LEU A 148 0.61 7.04 10.85
N PHE A 149 0.72 6.18 11.86
CA PHE A 149 -0.39 5.71 12.67
C PHE A 149 -0.15 6.14 14.12
N THR A 150 -1.08 6.91 14.65
CA THR A 150 -1.03 7.36 16.03
C THR A 150 -1.42 6.23 16.99
N PRO A 151 -1.03 6.29 18.28
CA PRO A 151 -1.40 5.30 19.29
C PRO A 151 -2.92 5.13 19.39
N ARG A 152 -3.42 3.89 19.55
CA ARG A 152 -4.86 3.63 19.76
C ARG A 152 -5.23 3.55 21.24
N ALA A 153 -4.25 3.28 22.09
CA ALA A 153 -4.40 3.21 23.53
C ALA A 153 -3.15 3.81 24.23
N PRO A 154 -3.29 4.28 25.48
CA PRO A 154 -2.15 4.76 26.24
C PRO A 154 -1.02 3.73 26.32
N GLY A 155 0.21 4.17 26.05
CA GLY A 155 1.40 3.32 26.08
C GLY A 155 1.64 2.51 24.80
N GLU A 156 0.73 2.55 23.82
CA GLU A 156 1.07 2.13 22.46
C GLU A 156 2.02 3.14 21.80
N PRO A 157 2.96 2.69 20.98
CA PRO A 157 3.88 3.58 20.28
C PRO A 157 3.24 4.17 19.03
N THR A 158 3.75 5.34 18.63
CA THR A 158 3.50 5.91 17.30
C THR A 158 4.32 5.14 16.28
N ARG A 159 3.69 4.71 15.18
CA ARG A 159 4.34 3.92 14.12
C ARG A 159 4.25 4.62 12.80
N PHE A 160 5.31 4.62 12.02
CA PHE A 160 5.26 5.15 10.66
C PHE A 160 6.22 4.42 9.73
N GLU A 161 5.86 4.42 8.46
CA GLU A 161 6.67 3.92 7.36
C GLU A 161 7.12 5.08 6.49
N ALA A 162 8.38 5.09 6.08
CA ALA A 162 8.98 6.17 5.30
C ALA A 162 9.84 5.65 4.14
N SER A 163 9.74 6.32 2.99
CA SER A 163 10.57 6.07 1.81
C SER A 163 11.00 7.39 1.16
N TRP A 164 11.95 7.31 0.23
CA TRP A 164 12.45 8.45 -0.53
C TRP A 164 11.46 8.91 -1.60
N GLY A 165 11.40 10.22 -1.83
CA GLY A 165 10.52 10.83 -2.85
C GLY A 165 9.06 10.98 -2.38
N LEU A 166 8.15 11.05 -3.35
CA LEU A 166 6.70 11.13 -3.18
C LEU A 166 6.09 9.84 -2.60
N GLY A 167 5.04 10.00 -1.79
CA GLY A 167 4.48 8.91 -0.95
C GLY A 167 3.70 7.84 -1.69
N LEU A 168 3.55 7.98 -3.00
CA LEU A 168 2.74 7.10 -3.84
C LEU A 168 3.18 5.63 -3.74
N SER A 169 4.49 5.39 -3.73
CA SER A 169 5.05 4.05 -3.66
C SER A 169 4.82 3.37 -2.30
N VAL A 170 4.80 4.14 -1.21
CA VAL A 170 4.54 3.64 0.14
C VAL A 170 3.07 3.21 0.26
N VAL A 171 2.16 4.11 -0.13
CA VAL A 171 0.71 3.85 -0.07
C VAL A 171 0.31 2.70 -0.99
N ALA A 172 0.91 2.60 -2.19
CA ALA A 172 0.67 1.52 -3.14
C ALA A 172 1.34 0.19 -2.75
N GLY A 173 2.25 0.19 -1.76
CA GLY A 173 3.03 -1.00 -1.38
C GLY A 173 4.06 -1.43 -2.44
N GLU A 174 4.39 -0.55 -3.38
CA GLU A 174 5.37 -0.79 -4.45
C GLU A 174 6.83 -0.68 -3.97
N VAL A 175 7.02 -0.17 -2.75
CA VAL A 175 8.33 -0.10 -2.09
C VAL A 175 8.28 -0.82 -0.75
N THR A 176 9.42 -1.33 -0.29
CA THR A 176 9.61 -1.73 1.11
C THR A 176 10.23 -0.53 1.86
N PRO A 177 9.41 0.24 2.61
CA PRO A 177 9.87 1.43 3.32
C PRO A 177 10.66 1.07 4.58
N ASP A 178 11.34 2.07 5.16
CA ASP A 178 11.78 1.98 6.55
C ASP A 178 10.57 1.96 7.48
N ALA A 179 10.66 1.22 8.57
CA ALA A 179 9.63 1.18 9.61
C ALA A 179 10.19 1.76 10.91
N TYR A 180 9.48 2.73 11.49
CA TYR A 180 9.82 3.39 12.75
C TYR A 180 8.76 3.11 13.81
N GLU A 181 9.22 2.95 15.04
CA GLU A 181 8.39 2.90 16.23
C GLU A 181 8.95 3.86 17.28
N VAL A 182 8.14 4.84 17.68
CA VAL A 182 8.48 5.85 18.69
C VAL A 182 7.58 5.62 19.90
N LYS A 183 8.20 5.27 21.03
CA LYS A 183 7.51 5.04 22.30
C LYS A 183 7.36 6.35 23.08
N SER A 184 6.41 6.36 24.02
CA SER A 184 6.17 7.50 24.90
C SER A 184 7.34 7.85 25.83
N ASP A 185 8.30 6.94 26.02
CA ASP A 185 9.55 7.20 26.74
C ASP A 185 10.65 7.83 25.85
N GLY A 186 10.35 8.11 24.59
CA GLY A 186 11.28 8.64 23.60
C GLY A 186 12.15 7.60 22.91
N SER A 187 12.02 6.31 23.24
CA SER A 187 12.76 5.24 22.57
C SER A 187 12.33 5.13 21.10
N ILE A 188 13.30 5.15 20.20
CA ILE A 188 13.08 5.01 18.75
C ILE A 188 13.68 3.69 18.29
N ALA A 189 12.83 2.84 17.70
CA ALA A 189 13.25 1.66 16.97
C ALA A 189 13.07 1.91 15.46
N CYS A 190 14.06 1.49 14.67
CA CYS A 190 13.99 1.57 13.21
C CYS A 190 14.40 0.24 12.58
N SER A 191 13.62 -0.23 11.61
CA SER A 191 13.97 -1.32 10.70
C SER A 191 14.14 -0.74 9.30
N VAL A 192 15.34 -0.88 8.74
CA VAL A 192 15.68 -0.33 7.42
C VAL A 192 15.08 -1.20 6.32
N GLY A 193 14.24 -0.61 5.47
CA GLY A 193 13.66 -1.24 4.28
C GLY A 193 14.56 -1.11 3.06
N SER A 194 14.25 -1.87 2.00
CA SER A 194 15.09 -1.91 0.79
C SER A 194 15.07 -0.60 -0.01
N LYS A 195 13.94 0.15 0.00
CA LYS A 195 13.79 1.48 -0.62
C LYS A 195 14.41 1.60 -2.02
N ARG A 196 14.26 0.56 -2.85
CA ARG A 196 14.98 0.41 -4.14
C ARG A 196 14.66 1.49 -5.16
N THR A 197 13.47 2.06 -5.06
CA THR A 197 12.95 3.06 -5.99
C THR A 197 12.41 4.27 -5.23
N ARG A 198 12.40 5.41 -5.90
CA ARG A 198 11.74 6.65 -5.48
C ARG A 198 10.88 7.18 -6.62
N ILE A 199 9.84 7.93 -6.27
CA ILE A 199 8.97 8.60 -7.24
C ILE A 199 9.15 10.10 -7.05
N ASP A 200 9.42 10.83 -8.12
CA ASP A 200 9.59 12.29 -8.09
C ASP A 200 8.71 12.95 -9.16
N LEU A 201 8.60 14.28 -9.10
CA LEU A 201 7.87 15.04 -10.12
C LEU A 201 8.73 15.24 -11.36
N ASP A 202 8.15 14.96 -12.52
CA ASP A 202 8.71 15.28 -13.83
C ASP A 202 8.22 16.68 -14.25
N HIS A 203 9.14 17.64 -14.14
CA HIS A 203 8.91 19.06 -14.46
C HIS A 203 8.71 19.32 -15.95
N GLU A 204 9.23 18.45 -16.82
CA GLU A 204 9.14 18.60 -18.28
C GLU A 204 7.71 18.26 -18.75
N TRP A 205 7.15 17.16 -18.24
CA TRP A 205 5.89 16.62 -18.75
C TRP A 205 4.69 16.78 -17.81
N GLY A 206 4.90 17.25 -16.57
CA GLY A 206 3.84 17.31 -15.57
C GLY A 206 3.30 15.91 -15.27
N ARG A 207 4.18 15.04 -14.78
CA ARG A 207 3.89 13.64 -14.43
C ARG A 207 4.78 13.21 -13.27
N THR A 208 4.66 11.96 -12.84
CA THR A 208 5.61 11.34 -11.94
C THR A 208 6.61 10.49 -12.71
N VAL A 209 7.85 10.43 -12.20
CA VAL A 209 8.91 9.57 -12.71
C VAL A 209 9.41 8.67 -11.61
N THR A 210 9.59 7.39 -11.91
CA THR A 210 10.18 6.41 -10.98
C THR A 210 11.65 6.23 -11.33
N SER A 211 12.53 6.39 -10.34
CA SER A 211 13.97 6.20 -10.49
C SER A 211 14.51 5.23 -9.43
N ALA A 212 15.66 4.62 -9.72
CA ALA A 212 16.36 3.80 -8.73
C ALA A 212 17.01 4.71 -7.67
N VAL A 213 16.97 4.27 -6.42
CA VAL A 213 17.68 4.94 -5.31
C VAL A 213 19.11 4.41 -5.26
N ASP A 214 20.10 5.26 -4.99
CA ASP A 214 21.49 4.83 -4.84
C ASP A 214 21.67 3.82 -3.69
N ALA A 215 22.60 2.87 -3.85
CA ALA A 215 22.80 1.77 -2.89
C ALA A 215 23.05 2.26 -1.46
N ASP A 216 23.82 3.34 -1.29
CA ASP A 216 24.11 3.92 0.03
C ASP A 216 22.84 4.48 0.70
N ARG A 217 21.94 5.08 -0.09
CA ARG A 217 20.64 5.58 0.38
C ARG A 217 19.63 4.47 0.63
N GLN A 218 19.72 3.35 -0.07
CA GLN A 218 18.92 2.16 0.22
C GLN A 218 19.27 1.58 1.60
N ALA A 219 20.56 1.51 1.92
CA ALA A 219 21.05 0.99 3.20
C ALA A 219 20.92 1.98 4.38
N SER A 220 20.66 3.25 4.09
CA SER A 220 20.50 4.30 5.11
C SER A 220 19.05 4.43 5.59
N ARG A 221 18.90 4.91 6.83
CA ARG A 221 17.61 5.37 7.35
C ARG A 221 17.16 6.63 6.60
N THR A 222 15.88 6.73 6.31
CA THR A 222 15.22 7.92 5.75
C THR A 222 15.14 9.09 6.72
N LEU A 223 15.04 8.81 8.02
CA LEU A 223 14.83 9.79 9.07
C LEU A 223 15.86 9.59 10.19
N ASP A 224 16.45 10.70 10.63
CA ASP A 224 17.18 10.74 11.89
C ASP A 224 16.23 10.72 13.10
N ASP A 225 16.79 10.55 14.30
CA ASP A 225 16.01 10.42 15.53
C ASP A 225 15.23 11.70 15.87
N ALA A 226 15.80 12.87 15.57
CA ALA A 226 15.16 14.15 15.84
C ALA A 226 13.90 14.33 14.97
N THR A 227 14.01 14.03 13.68
CA THR A 227 12.88 14.10 12.73
C THR A 227 11.84 13.05 13.05
N ALA A 228 12.25 11.83 13.39
CA ALA A 228 11.33 10.77 13.80
C ALA A 228 10.55 11.13 15.07
N ALA A 229 11.20 11.74 16.07
CA ALA A 229 10.53 12.21 17.29
C ALA A 229 9.54 13.35 16.99
N ALA A 230 9.95 14.35 16.19
CA ALA A 230 9.08 15.46 15.81
C ALA A 230 7.85 15.00 15.02
N LEU A 231 8.01 14.01 14.14
CA LEU A 231 6.90 13.42 13.40
C LEU A 231 5.94 12.64 14.31
N ALA A 232 6.46 11.93 15.31
CA ALA A 232 5.63 11.24 16.29
C ALA A 232 4.80 12.22 17.14
N GLU A 233 5.43 13.30 17.63
CA GLU A 233 4.75 14.37 18.37
C GLU A 233 3.66 15.04 17.52
N LEU A 234 3.96 15.32 16.24
CA LEU A 234 2.98 15.86 15.30
C LEU A 234 1.76 14.94 15.14
N GLY A 235 1.99 13.62 15.04
CA GLY A 235 0.92 12.62 14.99
C GLY A 235 0.03 12.67 16.24
N GLU A 236 0.61 12.75 17.43
CA GLU A 236 -0.13 12.87 18.69
C GLU A 236 -0.98 14.16 18.74
N GLN A 237 -0.41 15.29 18.33
CA GLN A 237 -1.13 16.56 18.24
C GLN A 237 -2.32 16.49 17.27
N ILE A 238 -2.13 15.83 16.11
CA ILE A 238 -3.21 15.62 15.13
C ILE A 238 -4.32 14.75 15.76
N ALA A 239 -3.98 13.65 16.42
CA ALA A 239 -4.97 12.80 17.09
C ALA A 239 -5.71 13.53 18.22
N GLU A 240 -5.04 14.42 18.96
CA GLU A 240 -5.68 15.25 19.99
C GLU A 240 -6.68 16.24 19.38
N VAL A 241 -6.29 16.94 18.31
CA VAL A 241 -7.16 17.91 17.62
C VAL A 241 -8.37 17.22 16.99
N VAL A 242 -8.18 16.03 16.41
CA VAL A 242 -9.27 15.27 15.78
C VAL A 242 -10.12 14.53 16.82
N GLY A 243 -9.53 14.17 17.97
CA GLY A 243 -10.19 13.48 19.08
C GLY A 243 -10.26 11.96 18.96
N GLU A 244 -9.56 11.36 17.98
CA GLU A 244 -9.48 9.91 17.79
C GLU A 244 -8.17 9.50 17.07
N PRO A 245 -7.71 8.24 17.21
CA PRO A 245 -6.47 7.79 16.55
C PRO A 245 -6.50 7.92 15.03
N GLN A 246 -5.42 8.43 14.44
CA GLN A 246 -5.30 8.77 13.02
C GLN A 246 -4.27 7.92 12.26
N ASP A 247 -4.61 7.60 11.02
CA ASP A 247 -3.73 7.23 9.90
C ASP A 247 -3.49 8.50 9.07
N VAL A 248 -2.23 8.91 8.95
CA VAL A 248 -1.80 10.20 8.42
C VAL A 248 -0.78 9.99 7.30
N GLU A 249 -1.10 10.45 6.09
CA GLU A 249 -0.10 10.56 5.01
C GLU A 249 0.67 11.86 5.16
N TRP A 250 2.00 11.80 5.07
CA TRP A 250 2.87 12.95 5.29
C TRP A 250 4.02 12.98 4.28
N ALA A 251 4.60 14.17 4.11
CA ALA A 251 5.77 14.41 3.29
C ALA A 251 6.72 15.39 3.97
N ILE A 252 8.01 15.25 3.76
CA ILE A 252 9.04 16.20 4.17
C ILE A 252 9.62 16.83 2.92
N ALA A 253 9.50 18.16 2.83
CA ALA A 253 10.12 18.97 1.80
C ALA A 253 10.69 20.22 2.45
N ASP A 254 11.94 20.58 2.12
CA ASP A 254 12.63 21.75 2.66
C ASP A 254 12.60 21.82 4.20
N GLY A 255 12.75 20.67 4.87
CA GLY A 255 12.72 20.55 6.33
C GLY A 255 11.34 20.74 6.97
N THR A 256 10.28 20.93 6.18
CA THR A 256 8.90 21.07 6.66
C THR A 256 8.16 19.75 6.52
N VAL A 257 7.50 19.32 7.59
CA VAL A 257 6.55 18.19 7.54
C VAL A 257 5.20 18.68 7.06
N TRP A 258 4.76 18.20 5.92
CA TRP A 258 3.47 18.47 5.29
C TRP A 258 2.50 17.31 5.52
N ILE A 259 1.27 17.63 5.93
CA ILE A 259 0.19 16.66 6.09
C ILE A 259 -0.62 16.59 4.79
N LEU A 260 -0.63 15.41 4.18
CA LEU A 260 -1.24 15.17 2.88
C LEU A 260 -2.62 14.53 3.00
N GLN A 261 -2.88 13.78 4.07
CA GLN A 261 -4.16 13.12 4.38
C GLN A 261 -4.20 12.78 5.88
N SER A 262 -5.37 12.78 6.50
CA SER A 262 -5.60 12.24 7.86
C SER A 262 -6.98 11.61 7.97
N ARG A 263 -7.06 10.40 8.52
CA ARG A 263 -8.32 9.66 8.72
C ARG A 263 -8.28 8.77 9.96
N PRO A 264 -9.44 8.35 10.50
CA PRO A 264 -9.49 7.39 11.60
C PRO A 264 -8.85 6.04 11.25
N ILE A 265 -8.17 5.42 12.22
CA ILE A 265 -7.60 4.07 12.08
C ILE A 265 -8.72 3.02 12.15
N THR A 266 -8.95 2.27 11.07
CA THR A 266 -10.02 1.26 10.98
C THR A 266 -9.56 -0.18 11.24
N ALA A 267 -8.28 -0.49 11.04
CA ALA A 267 -7.72 -1.83 11.17
C ALA A 267 -6.72 -1.94 12.33
N ALA A 268 -6.60 -3.13 12.91
CA ALA A 268 -5.61 -3.39 13.95
C ALA A 268 -4.19 -3.25 13.39
N LEU A 269 -3.35 -2.48 14.10
CA LEU A 269 -1.93 -2.36 13.80
C LEU A 269 -1.16 -3.57 14.35
N PRO A 270 -0.12 -4.04 13.65
CA PRO A 270 0.65 -5.19 14.09
C PRO A 270 1.49 -4.80 15.31
N ALA A 271 1.76 -5.74 16.21
CA ALA A 271 2.85 -5.56 17.18
C ALA A 271 4.17 -5.57 16.41
N ALA A 272 4.97 -4.51 16.50
CA ALA A 272 6.31 -4.52 15.91
C ALA A 272 7.16 -5.57 16.63
N ARG A 273 7.81 -6.44 15.88
CA ARG A 273 8.89 -7.29 16.39
C ARG A 273 10.09 -7.17 15.48
N HIS A 274 11.23 -6.93 16.10
CA HIS A 274 12.51 -6.83 15.42
C HIS A 274 12.86 -8.13 14.71
N HIS A 275 13.33 -8.00 13.48
CA HIS A 275 13.97 -9.08 12.75
C HIS A 275 15.25 -9.52 13.48
N THR A 276 15.23 -10.73 14.03
CA THR A 276 16.47 -11.50 14.22
C THR A 276 16.54 -12.49 13.07
N ALA A 277 17.28 -12.14 12.02
CA ALA A 277 17.55 -13.04 10.92
C ALA A 277 18.35 -14.25 11.44
N SER A 278 17.71 -15.42 11.49
CA SER A 278 18.41 -16.70 11.50
C SER A 278 18.31 -17.24 10.08
N GLU A 279 19.35 -17.04 9.28
CA GLU A 279 19.46 -17.65 7.95
C GLU A 279 19.65 -19.16 8.10
N GLN A 280 18.54 -19.91 8.17
CA GLN A 280 18.56 -21.32 7.82
C GLN A 280 18.54 -21.42 6.29
N ALA A 281 19.40 -22.25 5.73
CA ALA A 281 19.46 -22.49 4.28
C ALA A 281 18.06 -22.91 3.76
N GLY A 282 17.50 -22.14 2.84
CA GLY A 282 16.15 -22.34 2.29
C GLY A 282 15.03 -21.53 2.96
N SER A 283 15.33 -20.68 3.95
CA SER A 283 14.38 -19.74 4.53
C SER A 283 14.50 -18.35 3.90
N LEU A 284 13.36 -17.78 3.48
CA LEU A 284 13.22 -16.39 3.09
C LEU A 284 12.66 -15.60 4.28
N SER A 285 13.09 -14.35 4.44
CA SER A 285 12.54 -13.45 5.46
C SER A 285 12.06 -12.15 4.83
N GLY A 286 11.00 -11.59 5.41
CA GLY A 286 10.41 -10.32 5.03
C GLY A 286 9.52 -9.79 6.14
N THR A 287 8.96 -8.59 5.97
CA THR A 287 8.16 -7.88 6.96
C THR A 287 6.93 -8.69 7.39
N PRO A 288 6.71 -8.91 8.71
CA PRO A 288 5.47 -9.49 9.23
C PRO A 288 4.25 -8.63 8.87
N GLY A 289 3.40 -9.10 7.95
CA GLY A 289 2.23 -8.37 7.47
C GLY A 289 0.97 -8.70 8.28
N SER A 290 0.74 -9.98 8.55
CA SER A 290 -0.46 -10.44 9.26
C SER A 290 -0.19 -11.77 9.97
N HIS A 291 -0.71 -11.91 11.18
CA HIS A 291 -0.42 -13.03 12.08
C HIS A 291 -0.90 -14.37 11.52
N GLY A 292 -0.24 -15.44 11.97
CA GLY A 292 -0.64 -16.82 11.72
C GLY A 292 0.43 -17.61 10.98
N THR A 293 0.17 -18.89 10.80
CA THR A 293 1.09 -19.82 10.13
C THR A 293 0.27 -20.73 9.22
N VAL A 294 0.77 -20.96 8.02
CA VAL A 294 0.10 -21.81 7.04
C VAL A 294 1.11 -22.57 6.20
N THR A 295 0.76 -23.81 5.85
CA THR A 295 1.48 -24.62 4.88
C THR A 295 0.56 -24.94 3.72
N ALA A 296 0.88 -24.48 2.52
CA ALA A 296 0.10 -24.75 1.31
C ALA A 296 0.96 -24.63 0.04
N GLU A 297 0.39 -24.96 -1.10
CA GLU A 297 1.03 -24.77 -2.40
C GLU A 297 1.08 -23.28 -2.75
N ALA A 298 2.21 -22.86 -3.32
CA ALA A 298 2.42 -21.51 -3.81
C ALA A 298 1.76 -21.29 -5.17
N ARG A 299 1.23 -20.09 -5.38
CA ARG A 299 0.76 -19.60 -6.67
C ARG A 299 1.39 -18.25 -6.96
N VAL A 300 2.28 -18.21 -7.95
CA VAL A 300 2.88 -16.97 -8.42
C VAL A 300 1.90 -16.27 -9.36
N VAL A 301 1.62 -15.00 -9.09
CA VAL A 301 0.69 -14.14 -9.83
C VAL A 301 1.40 -12.82 -10.08
N HIS A 302 1.54 -12.42 -11.35
CA HIS A 302 2.21 -11.16 -11.71
C HIS A 302 1.23 -10.01 -11.94
N GLY A 303 -0.04 -10.32 -12.19
CA GLY A 303 -1.06 -9.30 -12.37
C GLY A 303 -2.45 -9.88 -12.67
N PRO A 304 -3.43 -9.01 -13.01
CA PRO A 304 -4.82 -9.39 -13.24
C PRO A 304 -5.05 -10.50 -14.28
N SER A 305 -4.16 -10.64 -15.28
CA SER A 305 -4.22 -11.72 -16.26
C SER A 305 -4.13 -13.11 -15.63
N ASP A 306 -3.45 -13.22 -14.49
CA ASP A 306 -3.12 -14.48 -13.84
C ASP A 306 -4.16 -14.85 -12.77
N PHE A 307 -5.13 -13.97 -12.47
CA PHE A 307 -6.10 -14.16 -11.37
C PHE A 307 -6.92 -15.45 -11.52
N THR A 308 -7.21 -15.85 -12.76
CA THR A 308 -7.96 -17.09 -13.05
C THR A 308 -7.18 -18.37 -12.73
N SER A 309 -5.86 -18.27 -12.54
CA SER A 309 -5.01 -19.42 -12.21
C SER A 309 -5.02 -19.76 -10.71
N VAL A 310 -5.47 -18.83 -9.86
CA VAL A 310 -5.46 -18.97 -8.40
C VAL A 310 -6.52 -19.96 -7.94
N ARG A 311 -6.10 -20.96 -7.17
CA ARG A 311 -7.00 -21.95 -6.57
C ARG A 311 -7.23 -21.66 -5.09
N ARG A 312 -8.40 -22.08 -4.61
CA ARG A 312 -8.74 -21.96 -3.20
C ARG A 312 -7.74 -22.74 -2.34
N GLY A 313 -7.22 -22.08 -1.31
CA GLY A 313 -6.28 -22.67 -0.36
C GLY A 313 -4.80 -22.54 -0.75
N GLU A 314 -4.46 -21.90 -1.87
CA GLU A 314 -3.06 -21.63 -2.25
C GLU A 314 -2.49 -20.40 -1.49
N ILE A 315 -1.17 -20.35 -1.32
CA ILE A 315 -0.44 -19.16 -0.89
C ILE A 315 -0.20 -18.29 -2.12
N LEU A 316 -0.74 -17.06 -2.10
CA LEU A 316 -0.54 -16.07 -3.14
C LEU A 316 0.88 -15.49 -3.05
N VAL A 317 1.66 -15.53 -4.14
CA VAL A 317 3.00 -14.96 -4.24
C VAL A 317 3.01 -13.93 -5.37
N CYS A 318 3.32 -12.68 -5.10
CA CYS A 318 3.22 -11.60 -6.09
C CYS A 318 4.24 -10.47 -5.85
N PRO A 319 4.47 -9.57 -6.82
CA PRO A 319 5.36 -8.42 -6.60
C PRO A 319 4.83 -7.49 -5.49
N PHE A 320 3.58 -7.07 -5.63
CA PHE A 320 2.81 -6.27 -4.68
C PHE A 320 1.31 -6.54 -4.92
N THR A 321 0.45 -5.95 -4.10
CA THR A 321 -1.01 -6.01 -4.31
C THR A 321 -1.61 -4.62 -4.34
N ASP A 322 -2.63 -4.46 -5.18
CA ASP A 322 -3.50 -3.30 -5.22
C ASP A 322 -4.96 -3.75 -4.98
N PRO A 323 -5.94 -2.84 -4.90
CA PRO A 323 -7.34 -3.20 -4.64
C PRO A 323 -7.95 -4.23 -5.59
N ALA A 324 -7.48 -4.34 -6.84
CA ALA A 324 -7.97 -5.35 -7.79
C ALA A 324 -7.70 -6.79 -7.34
N TRP A 325 -6.73 -7.00 -6.44
CA TRP A 325 -6.36 -8.30 -5.90
C TRP A 325 -7.27 -8.79 -4.77
N THR A 326 -8.07 -7.89 -4.18
CA THR A 326 -8.93 -8.18 -3.02
C THR A 326 -9.79 -9.45 -3.16
N PRO A 327 -10.38 -9.78 -4.33
CA PRO A 327 -11.14 -11.01 -4.48
C PRO A 327 -10.31 -12.28 -4.22
N LEU A 328 -9.00 -12.26 -4.51
CA LEU A 328 -8.10 -13.39 -4.30
C LEU A 328 -7.87 -13.69 -2.81
N PHE A 329 -7.94 -12.67 -1.95
CA PHE A 329 -7.79 -12.84 -0.49
C PHE A 329 -8.96 -13.65 0.09
N GLY A 330 -10.13 -13.65 -0.56
CA GLY A 330 -11.27 -14.48 -0.14
C GLY A 330 -11.07 -15.99 -0.37
N ILE A 331 -10.07 -16.37 -1.15
CA ILE A 331 -9.81 -17.78 -1.49
C ILE A 331 -8.38 -18.23 -1.15
N ALA A 332 -7.43 -17.32 -0.94
CA ALA A 332 -6.06 -17.64 -0.57
C ALA A 332 -5.95 -18.20 0.86
N ALA A 333 -4.88 -18.95 1.12
CA ALA A 333 -4.52 -19.44 2.46
C ALA A 333 -3.47 -18.56 3.16
N GLY A 334 -2.72 -17.77 2.39
CA GLY A 334 -1.71 -16.82 2.87
C GLY A 334 -1.19 -15.93 1.73
N VAL A 335 -0.46 -14.87 2.07
CA VAL A 335 0.02 -13.86 1.09
C VAL A 335 1.52 -13.59 1.28
N ILE A 336 2.27 -13.64 0.18
CA ILE A 336 3.69 -13.28 0.10
C ILE A 336 3.85 -12.19 -0.96
N THR A 337 4.53 -11.09 -0.62
CA THR A 337 4.86 -10.02 -1.57
C THR A 337 6.35 -9.72 -1.65
N GLU A 338 6.82 -9.23 -2.80
CA GLU A 338 8.21 -8.79 -2.99
C GLU A 338 8.49 -7.43 -2.37
N THR A 339 7.50 -6.55 -2.38
CA THR A 339 7.57 -5.20 -1.80
C THR A 339 6.45 -5.00 -0.77
N GLY A 340 6.46 -3.85 -0.10
CA GLY A 340 5.47 -3.48 0.91
C GLY A 340 6.00 -3.57 2.34
N GLY A 341 5.50 -2.66 3.17
CA GLY A 341 5.69 -2.67 4.62
C GLY A 341 4.52 -3.29 5.36
N ALA A 342 4.61 -3.30 6.69
CA ALA A 342 3.57 -3.76 7.59
C ALA A 342 2.31 -2.87 7.54
N LEU A 343 2.38 -1.69 6.94
CA LEU A 343 1.25 -0.76 6.77
C LEU A 343 0.72 -0.74 5.33
N SER A 344 1.27 -1.56 4.43
CA SER A 344 0.83 -1.64 3.03
C SER A 344 -0.56 -2.26 2.86
N HIS A 345 -1.17 -2.05 1.68
CA HIS A 345 -2.44 -2.65 1.28
C HIS A 345 -2.49 -4.18 1.53
N ALA A 346 -1.44 -4.90 1.14
CA ALA A 346 -1.33 -6.34 1.36
C ALA A 346 -1.47 -6.70 2.85
N ALA A 347 -0.77 -5.98 3.72
CA ALA A 347 -0.82 -6.21 5.17
C ALA A 347 -2.23 -5.97 5.73
N ILE A 348 -2.83 -4.83 5.37
CA ILE A 348 -4.14 -4.41 5.88
C ILE A 348 -5.22 -5.42 5.47
N VAL A 349 -5.32 -5.73 4.17
CA VAL A 349 -6.35 -6.65 3.66
C VAL A 349 -6.13 -8.07 4.19
N SER A 350 -4.88 -8.54 4.30
CA SER A 350 -4.62 -9.85 4.90
C SER A 350 -5.12 -9.95 6.35
N ARG A 351 -5.03 -8.88 7.15
CA ARG A 351 -5.56 -8.87 8.52
C ARG A 351 -7.08 -8.91 8.54
N GLU A 352 -7.73 -8.13 7.69
CA GLU A 352 -9.20 -8.12 7.58
C GLU A 352 -9.75 -9.50 7.22
N TYR A 353 -9.02 -10.25 6.40
CA TYR A 353 -9.37 -11.62 5.99
C TYR A 353 -8.80 -12.71 6.92
N GLY A 354 -8.01 -12.35 7.95
CA GLY A 354 -7.39 -13.30 8.87
C GLY A 354 -6.35 -14.23 8.21
N LEU A 355 -5.72 -13.78 7.12
CA LEU A 355 -4.69 -14.52 6.39
C LEU A 355 -3.29 -14.23 6.96
N PRO A 356 -2.42 -15.23 7.13
CA PRO A 356 -0.99 -15.00 7.35
C PRO A 356 -0.37 -14.24 6.18
N ALA A 357 0.47 -13.24 6.45
CA ALA A 357 1.15 -12.47 5.42
C ALA A 357 2.62 -12.15 5.74
N VAL A 358 3.50 -12.30 4.74
CA VAL A 358 4.93 -11.91 4.80
C VAL A 358 5.26 -11.06 3.59
N LEU A 359 5.76 -9.85 3.80
CA LEU A 359 5.89 -8.83 2.75
C LEU A 359 7.34 -8.42 2.55
N GLY A 360 7.66 -7.72 1.46
CA GLY A 360 9.02 -7.19 1.26
C GLY A 360 10.10 -8.26 1.06
N ILE A 361 9.75 -9.47 0.60
CA ILE A 361 10.73 -10.52 0.30
C ILE A 361 11.33 -10.27 -1.08
N THR A 362 12.53 -9.72 -1.13
CA THR A 362 13.19 -9.40 -2.42
C THR A 362 13.28 -10.62 -3.34
N ASP A 363 12.84 -10.44 -4.58
CA ASP A 363 12.78 -11.45 -5.65
C ASP A 363 11.95 -12.71 -5.32
N ALA A 364 10.95 -12.63 -4.43
CA ALA A 364 10.10 -13.77 -4.06
C ALA A 364 9.49 -14.49 -5.27
N THR A 365 9.01 -13.77 -6.29
CA THR A 365 8.38 -14.36 -7.48
C THR A 365 9.37 -15.12 -8.38
N ARG A 366 10.68 -14.88 -8.20
CA ARG A 366 11.76 -15.61 -8.88
C ARG A 366 12.31 -16.75 -8.04
N ARG A 367 12.23 -16.63 -6.72
CA ARG A 367 12.76 -17.59 -5.73
C ARG A 367 11.76 -18.70 -5.38
N ILE A 368 10.48 -18.47 -5.65
CA ILE A 368 9.37 -19.40 -5.44
C ILE A 368 8.74 -19.72 -6.79
N ALA A 369 8.50 -21.00 -7.07
CA ALA A 369 7.73 -21.44 -8.22
C ALA A 369 6.27 -21.76 -7.85
N SER A 370 5.36 -21.61 -8.80
CA SER A 370 3.99 -22.10 -8.62
C SER A 370 4.00 -23.62 -8.43
N GLY A 371 3.29 -24.11 -7.41
CA GLY A 371 3.27 -25.52 -7.00
C GLY A 371 4.23 -25.84 -5.85
N ASP A 372 5.18 -24.96 -5.52
CA ASP A 372 6.08 -25.18 -4.38
C ASP A 372 5.27 -25.29 -3.09
N ARG A 373 5.57 -26.28 -2.26
CA ARG A 373 4.97 -26.38 -0.93
C ARG A 373 5.70 -25.44 0.01
N ILE A 374 4.99 -24.45 0.52
CA ILE A 374 5.55 -23.40 1.39
C ILE A 374 4.95 -23.51 2.77
N THR A 375 5.80 -23.38 3.79
CA THR A 375 5.37 -23.03 5.15
C THR A 375 5.74 -21.57 5.41
N MET A 376 4.75 -20.73 5.65
CA MET A 376 4.96 -19.31 6.00
C MET A 376 4.44 -19.02 7.41
N ASN A 377 5.16 -18.16 8.11
CA ASN A 377 4.75 -17.61 9.40
C ASN A 377 4.70 -16.10 9.31
N GLY A 378 3.48 -15.57 9.16
CA GLY A 378 3.22 -14.14 9.05
C GLY A 378 3.41 -13.38 10.36
N SER A 379 3.51 -14.07 11.50
CA SER A 379 3.80 -13.45 12.79
C SER A 379 5.28 -13.11 13.00
N VAL A 380 6.19 -13.86 12.36
CA VAL A 380 7.65 -13.64 12.46
C VAL A 380 8.30 -13.25 11.14
N GLY A 381 7.55 -13.25 10.04
CA GLY A 381 8.06 -12.80 8.75
C GLY A 381 8.98 -13.82 8.08
N THR A 382 8.66 -15.11 8.17
CA THR A 382 9.47 -16.19 7.58
C THR A 382 8.68 -17.03 6.59
N VAL A 383 9.38 -17.48 5.55
CA VAL A 383 8.87 -18.36 4.51
C VAL A 383 9.89 -19.48 4.32
N ILE A 384 9.46 -20.72 4.33
CA ILE A 384 10.30 -21.91 4.13
C ILE A 384 9.71 -22.67 2.94
N VAL A 385 10.51 -22.82 1.89
CA VAL A 385 10.16 -23.67 0.75
C VAL A 385 10.53 -25.10 1.11
N THR A 386 9.52 -25.91 1.46
CA THR A 386 9.71 -27.33 1.69
C THR A 386 9.61 -28.01 0.33
N GLY A 387 10.76 -28.38 -0.25
CA GLY A 387 10.77 -29.21 -1.46
C GLY A 387 9.95 -30.49 -1.25
N ASP A 388 9.39 -31.02 -2.35
CA ASP A 388 8.43 -32.13 -2.34
C ASP A 388 8.74 -33.23 -1.31
N ALA A 389 7.68 -33.69 -0.63
CA ALA A 389 7.73 -34.99 0.05
C ALA A 389 8.26 -36.03 -0.95
N PRO A 390 9.18 -36.93 -0.56
CA PRO A 390 9.71 -37.94 -1.47
C PRO A 390 8.52 -38.69 -2.06
N SER A 391 8.32 -38.53 -3.37
CA SER A 391 7.27 -39.23 -4.09
C SER A 391 7.45 -40.72 -3.86
N ASP A 392 6.37 -41.41 -3.51
CA ASP A 392 6.22 -42.87 -3.59
C ASP A 392 6.41 -43.36 -5.04
N ARG A 393 7.64 -43.27 -5.53
CA ARG A 393 8.12 -43.84 -6.78
C ARG A 393 9.25 -44.83 -6.52
N GLU A 394 9.11 -45.64 -5.47
CA GLU A 394 9.92 -46.84 -5.27
C GLU A 394 9.12 -47.97 -4.62
N GLN A 395 7.87 -48.20 -5.04
CA GLN A 395 7.20 -49.49 -4.83
C GLN A 395 6.44 -49.89 -6.09
N GLY A 396 7.17 -50.41 -7.07
CA GLY A 396 6.56 -50.80 -8.34
C GLY A 396 7.42 -51.64 -9.26
N ARG A 397 8.46 -52.32 -8.77
CA ARG A 397 9.13 -53.41 -9.50
C ARG A 397 9.80 -54.38 -8.54
N ASP A 398 9.05 -55.35 -8.03
CA ASP A 398 9.52 -56.76 -8.07
C ASP A 398 8.36 -57.73 -7.76
N SER A 399 7.85 -58.38 -8.80
CA SER A 399 7.18 -59.69 -8.69
C SER A 399 7.02 -60.28 -10.09
N GLY A 400 8.15 -60.70 -10.66
CA GLY A 400 8.21 -61.40 -11.93
C GLY A 400 9.06 -62.67 -11.82
N ARG A 401 8.47 -63.73 -11.27
CA ARG A 401 9.02 -65.11 -11.25
C ARG A 401 9.66 -65.49 -12.59
N THR A 402 10.90 -65.98 -12.56
CA THR A 402 11.42 -66.89 -13.59
C THR A 402 12.06 -68.12 -12.94
N HIS A 403 11.54 -69.27 -13.33
CA HIS A 403 12.05 -70.61 -13.01
C HIS A 403 13.24 -70.96 -13.91
N GLY A 404 14.24 -71.62 -13.32
CA GLY A 404 14.98 -72.74 -13.91
C GLY A 404 15.95 -72.46 -15.06
N HIS A 405 17.27 -72.52 -14.81
CA HIS A 405 18.05 -73.76 -14.94
C HIS A 405 19.54 -73.49 -14.68
N GLN A 406 20.17 -74.41 -13.95
CA GLN A 406 21.62 -74.54 -13.76
C GLN A 406 22.32 -74.96 -15.07
N VAL A 407 23.60 -74.56 -15.24
CA VAL A 407 24.80 -75.38 -15.54
C VAL A 407 26.00 -74.43 -15.89
N PRO A 408 27.27 -74.80 -15.62
CA PRO A 408 28.20 -73.87 -14.95
C PRO A 408 29.47 -73.47 -15.72
N LEU A 409 30.13 -72.44 -15.16
CA LEU A 409 31.59 -72.20 -15.05
C LEU A 409 32.48 -72.28 -16.30
N HIS A 410 32.97 -71.11 -16.75
CA HIS A 410 34.39 -71.00 -17.11
C HIS A 410 35.00 -69.64 -16.74
N ARG A 411 36.23 -69.69 -16.21
CA ARG A 411 37.02 -68.61 -15.60
C ARG A 411 37.97 -67.97 -16.66
N PRO A 412 38.74 -66.90 -16.32
CA PRO A 412 38.97 -65.73 -17.17
C PRO A 412 40.39 -65.63 -17.78
N SER A 413 40.60 -64.69 -18.69
CA SER A 413 41.85 -63.91 -18.83
C SER A 413 41.58 -62.66 -19.67
N ARG A 414 41.67 -61.44 -19.12
CA ARG A 414 42.84 -60.53 -19.02
C ARG A 414 43.42 -60.05 -20.36
N ARG A 415 43.71 -58.72 -20.35
CA ARG A 415 44.39 -57.84 -21.33
C ARG A 415 43.38 -57.07 -22.20
N ARG A 416 43.41 -55.74 -22.29
CA ARG A 416 44.31 -54.72 -21.76
C ARG A 416 43.54 -53.40 -21.69
#